data_AF-A0A6N6RLQ3-F1
#
_entry.id   AF-A0A6N6RLQ3-F1
#
_cell.length_a   1.000
_cell.length_b   1.000
_cell.length_c   1.000
_cell.angle_alpha   90.00
_cell.angle_beta   90.00
_cell.angle_gamma   90.00
#
_symmetry.space_group_name_H-M   'P 1'
#
loop_
_entity.id
_entity.type
_entity.pdbx_description
1 polymer ?
#
loop_
_entity_poly.entity_id
_entity_poly.type
_entity_poly.pdbx_seq_one_letter_code
_entity_poly.pdbx_strand_id
1 'polypeptide(L)'
;MKGVIYFLLRFGLTWLGLSFLYSSVFIHKYDTAEPPVTDPITRYIVHQTATAAELFGYEVEILYDHHLTYPTEDEQTMDSLYFNDTYAVSVEEGCNAISNAIIFLAFIIGFGGRWKALIWFIPMGLAFIHVANITRILLLGVLNVDYGGEGFHFFHKYLFTAFLYGAIFILWVWWVNKYGGTVKTEEDETTA
;
A
#
# COMPACT_ATOMS: atom_id res chain seq x y z
N MET A 1 -7.08 -4.58 -30.41
CA MET A 1 -6.23 -3.39 -30.15
C MET A 1 -6.99 -2.25 -29.45
N LYS A 2 -8.18 -1.85 -29.91
CA LYS A 2 -8.99 -0.76 -29.29
C LYS A 2 -9.26 -0.96 -27.78
N GLY A 3 -9.59 -2.18 -27.34
CA GLY A 3 -9.84 -2.48 -25.92
C GLY A 3 -8.61 -2.33 -25.02
N VAL A 4 -7.42 -2.72 -25.52
CA VAL A 4 -6.15 -2.54 -24.80
C VAL A 4 -5.82 -1.06 -24.63
N ILE A 5 -6.00 -0.26 -25.68
CA ILE A 5 -5.79 1.19 -25.62
C ILE A 5 -6.74 1.84 -24.60
N TYR A 6 -8.02 1.45 -24.60
CA TYR A 6 -9.00 1.96 -23.64
C TYR A 6 -8.65 1.60 -22.19
N PHE A 7 -8.22 0.36 -21.96
CA PHE A 7 -7.70 -0.08 -20.65
C PHE A 7 -6.51 0.77 -20.22
N LEU A 8 -5.48 0.89 -21.08
CA LEU A 8 -4.24 1.61 -20.77
C LEU A 8 -4.51 3.09 -20.47
N LEU A 9 -5.40 3.73 -21.25
CA LEU A 9 -5.77 5.12 -21.01
C LEU A 9 -6.48 5.29 -19.67
N ARG A 10 -7.49 4.47 -19.36
CA ARG A 10 -8.21 4.56 -18.09
C ARG A 10 -7.31 4.24 -16.90
N PHE A 11 -6.52 3.17 -17.01
CA PHE A 11 -5.54 2.79 -16.00
C PHE A 11 -4.55 3.92 -15.76
N GLY A 12 -3.90 4.41 -16.81
CA GLY A 12 -2.89 5.45 -16.73
C GLY A 12 -3.43 6.77 -16.17
N LEU A 13 -4.59 7.24 -16.66
CA LEU A 13 -5.23 8.45 -16.15
C LEU A 13 -5.64 8.31 -14.68
N THR A 14 -6.21 7.16 -14.29
CA THR A 14 -6.62 6.91 -12.91
C THR A 14 -5.40 6.87 -11.99
N TRP A 15 -4.37 6.13 -12.38
CA TRP A 15 -3.13 6.00 -11.61
C TRP A 15 -2.42 7.35 -11.45
N LEU A 16 -2.15 8.06 -12.57
CA LEU A 16 -1.51 9.37 -12.53
C LEU A 16 -2.32 10.38 -11.74
N GLY A 17 -3.64 10.42 -11.93
CA GLY A 17 -4.52 11.36 -11.23
C GLY A 17 -4.53 11.12 -9.72
N LEU A 18 -4.69 9.87 -9.29
CA LEU A 18 -4.69 9.51 -7.88
C LEU A 18 -3.31 9.67 -7.24
N SER A 19 -2.23 9.28 -7.92
CA SER A 19 -0.86 9.47 -7.43
C SER A 19 -0.51 10.95 -7.31
N PHE A 20 -0.92 11.80 -8.25
CA PHE A 20 -0.73 13.24 -8.13
C PHE A 20 -1.50 13.83 -6.95
N LEU A 21 -2.79 13.46 -6.78
CA LEU A 21 -3.60 13.92 -5.65
C LEU A 21 -3.02 13.45 -4.32
N TYR A 22 -2.46 12.24 -4.28
CA TYR A 22 -1.87 11.68 -3.08
C TYR A 22 -0.52 12.35 -2.76
N SER A 23 0.47 12.22 -3.62
CA SER A 23 1.82 12.69 -3.32
C SER A 23 1.94 14.22 -3.41
N SER A 24 1.45 14.83 -4.50
CA SER A 24 1.66 16.27 -4.74
C SER A 24 0.69 17.19 -3.99
N VAL A 25 -0.46 16.69 -3.55
CA VAL A 25 -1.45 17.52 -2.82
C VAL A 25 -1.56 17.11 -1.37
N PHE A 26 -1.76 15.82 -1.08
CA PHE A 26 -1.96 15.36 0.29
C PHE A 26 -0.63 15.29 1.07
N ILE A 27 0.36 14.54 0.58
CA ILE A 27 1.63 14.32 1.28
C ILE A 27 2.49 15.59 1.33
N HIS A 28 2.61 16.30 0.22
CA HIS A 28 3.35 17.57 0.15
C HIS A 28 2.96 18.57 1.26
N LYS A 29 1.69 18.61 1.67
CA LYS A 29 1.21 19.48 2.76
C LYS A 29 1.88 19.17 4.11
N TYR A 30 2.22 17.91 4.37
CA TYR A 30 2.80 17.46 5.62
C TYR A 30 4.33 17.54 5.61
N ASP A 31 4.96 17.20 4.48
CA ASP A 31 6.42 17.29 4.32
C ASP A 31 6.92 18.74 4.29
N THR A 32 6.10 19.69 3.79
CA THR A 32 6.45 21.12 3.77
C THR A 32 5.89 21.91 4.95
N ALA A 33 5.34 21.25 5.96
CA ALA A 33 4.97 21.92 7.20
C ALA A 33 6.21 22.44 7.94
N GLU A 34 6.03 23.41 8.84
CA GLU A 34 7.11 23.94 9.68
C GLU A 34 6.78 23.73 11.17
N PRO A 35 7.36 22.72 11.84
CA PRO A 35 8.24 21.68 11.29
C PRO A 35 7.46 20.65 10.44
N PRO A 36 8.14 19.88 9.57
CA PRO A 36 7.53 18.75 8.86
C PRO A 36 6.95 17.74 9.85
N VAL A 37 5.84 17.11 9.47
CA VAL A 37 5.15 16.13 10.33
C VAL A 37 4.72 14.93 9.51
N THR A 38 4.67 13.77 10.15
CA THR A 38 4.20 12.53 9.55
C THR A 38 2.72 12.62 9.20
N ASP A 39 2.35 12.19 8.00
CA ASP A 39 0.97 12.30 7.54
C ASP A 39 0.01 11.40 8.37
N PRO A 40 -1.28 11.76 8.48
CA PRO A 40 -2.25 11.02 9.30
C PRO A 40 -2.46 9.55 8.88
N ILE A 41 -2.27 9.21 7.60
CA ILE A 41 -2.44 7.84 7.13
C ILE A 41 -1.25 7.00 7.60
N THR A 42 -0.02 7.50 7.42
CA THR A 42 1.19 6.83 7.92
C THR A 42 1.12 6.66 9.44
N ARG A 43 0.76 7.72 10.18
CA ARG A 43 0.56 7.64 11.63
C ARG A 43 -0.52 6.64 12.03
N TYR A 44 -1.62 6.55 11.27
CA TYR A 44 -2.64 5.54 11.51
C TYR A 44 -2.12 4.10 11.34
N ILE A 45 -1.30 3.86 10.32
CA ILE A 45 -0.64 2.56 10.11
C ILE A 45 0.31 2.21 11.27
N VAL A 46 1.05 3.20 11.78
CA VAL A 46 1.93 3.05 12.95
C VAL A 46 1.14 2.59 14.16
N HIS A 47 0.03 3.26 14.48
CA HIS A 47 -0.84 2.89 15.61
C HIS A 47 -1.44 1.48 15.48
N GLN A 48 -1.88 1.09 14.28
CA GLN A 48 -2.42 -0.25 14.08
C GLN A 48 -1.35 -1.34 14.16
N THR A 49 -0.14 -1.04 13.68
CA THR A 49 1.00 -1.94 13.84
C THR A 49 1.39 -2.06 15.31
N ALA A 50 1.39 -0.95 16.07
CA ALA A 50 1.62 -0.96 17.51
C ALA A 50 0.59 -1.84 18.23
N THR A 51 -0.71 -1.63 17.95
CA THR A 51 -1.79 -2.46 18.53
C THR A 51 -1.60 -3.93 18.19
N ALA A 52 -1.21 -4.24 16.94
CA ALA A 52 -0.93 -5.61 16.54
C ALA A 52 0.26 -6.19 17.32
N ALA A 53 1.36 -5.46 17.46
CA ALA A 53 2.53 -5.90 18.23
C ALA A 53 2.21 -6.12 19.71
N GLU A 54 1.43 -5.24 20.34
CA GLU A 54 0.95 -5.41 21.71
C GLU A 54 0.14 -6.71 21.88
N LEU A 55 -0.71 -7.06 20.91
CA LEU A 55 -1.44 -8.33 20.92
C LEU A 55 -0.52 -9.56 20.85
N PHE A 56 0.69 -9.42 20.29
CA PHE A 56 1.72 -10.46 20.28
C PHE A 56 2.65 -10.43 21.50
N GLY A 57 2.40 -9.54 22.47
CA GLY A 57 3.11 -9.49 23.75
C GLY A 57 4.31 -8.56 23.80
N TYR A 58 4.46 -7.66 22.83
CA TYR A 58 5.49 -6.62 22.87
C TYR A 58 5.02 -5.40 23.66
N GLU A 59 5.91 -4.82 24.46
CA GLU A 59 5.73 -3.44 24.95
C GLU A 59 6.13 -2.49 23.81
N VAL A 60 5.21 -1.59 23.41
CA VAL A 60 5.41 -0.73 22.24
C VAL A 60 5.51 0.74 22.64
N GLU A 61 6.57 1.39 22.18
CA GLU A 61 6.71 2.85 22.21
C GLU A 61 6.69 3.41 20.79
N ILE A 62 5.98 4.53 20.61
CA ILE A 62 5.93 5.27 19.35
C ILE A 62 6.70 6.58 19.54
N LEU A 63 7.76 6.77 18.74
CA LEU A 63 8.42 8.06 18.58
C LEU A 63 7.81 8.79 17.39
N TYR A 64 7.01 9.82 17.68
CA TYR A 64 6.39 10.67 16.68
C TYR A 64 7.40 11.62 16.05
N ASP A 65 7.27 11.81 14.73
CA ASP A 65 8.08 12.76 13.97
C ASP A 65 9.57 12.54 14.19
N HIS A 66 9.98 11.26 14.27
CA HIS A 66 11.32 10.83 14.66
C HIS A 66 12.41 11.37 13.73
N HIS A 67 12.05 11.64 12.47
CA HIS A 67 12.89 12.36 11.50
C HIS A 67 13.40 13.73 12.00
N LEU A 68 12.74 14.36 12.97
CA LEU A 68 13.20 15.62 13.57
C LEU A 68 14.37 15.46 14.56
N THR A 69 14.70 14.22 14.93
CA THR A 69 15.74 13.93 15.96
C THR A 69 17.14 13.72 15.38
N TYR A 70 17.26 13.47 14.08
CA TYR A 70 18.53 13.32 13.35
C TYR A 70 18.38 13.83 11.92
N PRO A 71 19.47 14.21 11.23
CA PRO A 71 19.38 14.68 9.85
C PRO A 71 18.85 13.57 8.93
N THR A 72 17.70 13.82 8.30
CA THR A 72 17.10 13.01 7.23
C THR A 72 17.14 13.80 5.92
N GLU A 73 16.68 13.19 4.81
CA GLU A 73 16.35 13.99 3.63
C GLU A 73 15.19 14.94 3.95
N ASP A 74 15.17 16.12 3.33
CA ASP A 74 14.28 17.25 3.67
C ASP A 74 12.78 16.93 3.52
N GLU A 75 12.42 15.80 2.90
CA GLU A 75 11.03 15.37 2.61
C GLU A 75 10.65 14.01 3.25
N GLN A 76 11.54 13.39 4.04
CA GLN A 76 11.26 12.08 4.65
C GLN A 76 10.65 12.23 6.04
N THR A 77 9.32 12.35 6.11
CA THR A 77 8.58 12.30 7.38
C THR A 77 8.31 10.85 7.82
N MET A 78 8.57 10.56 9.09
CA MET A 78 8.39 9.22 9.65
C MET A 78 8.08 9.24 11.16
N ASP A 79 7.30 8.25 11.58
CA ASP A 79 7.17 7.82 12.98
C ASP A 79 7.91 6.49 13.16
N SER A 80 8.44 6.22 14.35
CA SER A 80 9.17 4.98 14.63
C SER A 80 8.56 4.18 15.77
N LEU A 81 8.58 2.86 15.61
CA LEU A 81 8.15 1.88 16.59
C LEU A 81 9.36 1.27 17.29
N TYR A 82 9.27 1.17 18.61
CA TYR A 82 10.19 0.43 19.46
C TYR A 82 9.42 -0.70 20.12
N PHE A 83 9.95 -1.92 20.08
CA PHE A 83 9.39 -3.07 20.79
C PHE A 83 10.35 -3.47 21.90
N ASN A 84 9.87 -3.58 23.15
CA ASN A 84 10.66 -3.89 24.34
C ASN A 84 11.94 -3.03 24.42
N ASP A 85 11.79 -1.70 24.34
CA ASP A 85 12.85 -0.70 24.34
C ASP A 85 13.88 -0.80 23.19
N THR A 86 13.64 -1.66 22.20
CA THR A 86 14.54 -1.87 21.06
C THR A 86 13.92 -1.30 19.78
N TYR A 87 14.71 -0.58 18.99
CA TYR A 87 14.26 -0.05 17.70
C TYR A 87 13.73 -1.17 16.81
N ALA A 88 12.47 -1.08 16.41
CA ALA A 88 11.82 -2.10 15.59
C ALA A 88 11.78 -1.67 14.13
N VAL A 89 11.08 -0.57 13.83
CA VAL A 89 10.88 -0.10 12.45
C VAL A 89 10.45 1.36 12.40
N SER A 90 10.98 2.12 11.45
CA SER A 90 10.48 3.43 11.06
C SER A 90 9.48 3.29 9.91
N VAL A 91 8.33 3.95 10.01
CA VAL A 91 7.28 3.92 9.00
C VAL A 91 7.16 5.32 8.38
N GLU A 92 7.44 5.37 7.09
CA GLU A 92 7.30 6.56 6.23
C GLU A 92 6.16 6.37 5.22
N GLU A 93 5.85 7.41 4.42
CA GLU A 93 4.82 7.38 3.36
C GLU A 93 4.94 6.13 2.48
N GLY A 94 6.15 5.80 2.04
CA GLY A 94 6.41 4.64 1.17
C GLY A 94 5.99 3.29 1.78
N CYS A 95 5.82 3.21 3.10
CA CYS A 95 5.45 2.00 3.83
C CYS A 95 3.97 1.92 4.21
N ASN A 96 3.15 2.96 3.97
CA ASN A 96 1.73 2.94 4.35
C ASN A 96 0.80 2.21 3.36
N ALA A 97 1.36 1.72 2.23
CA ALA A 97 0.68 1.01 1.15
C ALA A 97 -0.41 1.78 0.38
N ILE A 98 -0.49 3.11 0.48
CA ILE A 98 -1.41 3.91 -0.35
C ILE A 98 -1.04 3.85 -1.83
N SER A 99 0.24 3.97 -2.18
CA SER A 99 0.70 3.81 -3.57
C SER A 99 0.31 2.45 -4.16
N ASN A 100 0.38 1.39 -3.33
CA ASN A 100 -0.08 0.04 -3.67
C ASN A 100 -1.61 -0.04 -3.85
N ALA A 101 -2.37 0.63 -2.98
CA ALA A 101 -3.82 0.74 -3.12
C ALA A 101 -4.24 1.51 -4.38
N ILE A 102 -3.51 2.57 -4.74
CA ILE A 102 -3.76 3.38 -5.94
C ILE A 102 -3.55 2.54 -7.21
N ILE A 103 -2.44 1.81 -7.34
CA ILE A 103 -2.22 0.97 -8.52
C ILE A 103 -3.24 -0.17 -8.60
N PHE A 104 -3.63 -0.75 -7.46
CA PHE A 104 -4.71 -1.72 -7.39
C PHE A 104 -6.02 -1.12 -7.92
N LEU A 105 -6.44 0.03 -7.40
CA LEU A 105 -7.68 0.71 -7.78
C LEU A 105 -7.67 1.13 -9.25
N ALA A 106 -6.56 1.67 -9.73
CA ALA A 106 -6.37 2.06 -11.12
C ALA A 106 -6.53 0.87 -12.07
N PHE A 107 -6.02 -0.30 -11.71
CA PHE A 107 -6.20 -1.53 -12.49
C PHE A 107 -7.66 -1.96 -12.57
N ILE A 108 -8.35 -2.00 -11.42
CA ILE A 108 -9.76 -2.39 -11.34
C ILE A 108 -10.64 -1.43 -12.14
N ILE A 109 -10.41 -0.11 -12.03
CA ILE A 109 -11.12 0.91 -12.80
C ILE A 109 -10.77 0.81 -14.29
N GLY A 110 -9.49 0.61 -14.62
CA GLY A 110 -9.01 0.46 -15.98
C GLY A 110 -9.66 -0.70 -16.71
N PHE A 111 -9.73 -1.86 -16.05
CA PHE A 111 -10.39 -3.06 -16.59
C PHE A 111 -11.90 -2.87 -16.71
N GLY A 112 -12.49 -2.10 -15.78
CA GLY A 112 -13.93 -1.95 -15.68
C GLY A 112 -14.60 -3.27 -15.30
N GLY A 113 -15.92 -3.32 -15.49
CA GLY A 113 -16.74 -4.47 -15.12
C GLY A 113 -18.13 -4.02 -14.66
N ARG A 114 -18.87 -4.94 -14.03
CA ARG A 114 -20.19 -4.62 -13.47
C ARG A 114 -20.04 -3.69 -12.28
N TRP A 115 -20.74 -2.56 -12.26
CA TRP A 115 -20.75 -1.60 -11.15
C TRP A 115 -20.98 -2.24 -9.78
N LYS A 116 -21.89 -3.22 -9.69
CA LYS A 116 -22.13 -3.98 -8.45
C LYS A 116 -20.89 -4.73 -7.96
N ALA A 117 -20.06 -5.25 -8.88
CA ALA A 117 -18.83 -5.95 -8.53
C ALA A 117 -17.77 -4.98 -8.00
N LEU A 118 -17.66 -3.78 -8.58
CA LEU A 118 -16.72 -2.75 -8.12
C LEU A 118 -16.99 -2.34 -6.67
N ILE A 119 -18.26 -2.15 -6.30
CA ILE A 119 -18.67 -1.64 -4.99
C ILE A 119 -18.24 -2.54 -3.83
N TRP A 120 -18.23 -3.87 -4.01
CA TRP A 120 -17.83 -4.78 -2.94
C TRP A 120 -16.35 -5.20 -3.07
N PHE A 121 -15.84 -5.34 -4.29
CA PHE A 121 -14.49 -5.84 -4.54
C PHE A 121 -13.42 -4.81 -4.18
N ILE A 122 -13.66 -3.52 -4.47
CA ILE A 122 -12.70 -2.47 -4.15
C ILE A 122 -12.48 -2.39 -2.64
N PRO A 123 -13.51 -2.22 -1.77
CA PRO A 123 -13.30 -2.18 -0.33
C PRO A 123 -12.65 -3.44 0.23
N MET A 124 -13.04 -4.62 -0.26
CA MET A 124 -12.44 -5.89 0.17
C MET A 124 -10.96 -5.96 -0.21
N GLY A 125 -10.59 -5.57 -1.44
CA GLY A 125 -9.20 -5.56 -1.89
C GLY A 125 -8.35 -4.54 -1.13
N LEU A 126 -8.89 -3.35 -0.86
CA LEU A 126 -8.24 -2.33 -0.04
C LEU A 126 -8.03 -2.82 1.39
N ALA A 127 -9.04 -3.43 2.01
CA ALA A 127 -8.91 -4.01 3.35
C ALA A 127 -7.86 -5.13 3.38
N PHE A 128 -7.80 -5.97 2.36
CA PHE A 128 -6.79 -7.02 2.25
C PHE A 128 -5.36 -6.45 2.13
N ILE A 129 -5.16 -5.45 1.25
CA ILE A 129 -3.86 -4.77 1.08
C ILE A 129 -3.43 -4.11 2.41
N HIS A 130 -4.37 -3.48 3.10
CA HIS A 130 -4.14 -2.84 4.39
C HIS A 130 -3.69 -3.82 5.48
N VAL A 131 -4.37 -4.96 5.63
CA VAL A 131 -3.99 -6.02 6.57
C VAL A 131 -2.64 -6.64 6.19
N ALA A 132 -2.39 -6.89 4.91
CA ALA A 132 -1.11 -7.39 4.42
C ALA A 132 0.03 -6.40 4.73
N ASN A 133 -0.22 -5.10 4.65
CA ASN A 133 0.76 -4.07 4.97
C ASN A 133 1.11 -4.03 6.46
N ILE A 134 0.11 -4.04 7.35
CA ILE A 134 0.36 -4.09 8.81
C ILE A 134 1.15 -5.34 9.17
N THR A 135 0.78 -6.48 8.59
CA THR A 135 1.51 -7.74 8.79
C THR A 135 2.97 -7.61 8.35
N ARG A 136 3.24 -6.98 7.19
CA ARG A 136 4.60 -6.71 6.71
C ARG A 136 5.41 -5.86 7.70
N ILE A 137 4.84 -4.74 8.18
CA ILE A 137 5.55 -3.83 9.09
C ILE A 137 5.81 -4.52 10.43
N LEU A 138 4.83 -5.25 10.95
CA LEU A 138 4.98 -6.03 12.17
C LEU A 138 6.10 -7.06 12.04
N LEU A 139 6.10 -7.86 10.96
CA LEU A 139 7.14 -8.87 10.73
C LEU A 139 8.54 -8.24 10.57
N LEU A 140 8.63 -7.05 9.98
CA LEU A 140 9.89 -6.30 9.91
C LEU A 140 10.37 -5.85 11.29
N GLY A 141 9.46 -5.35 12.13
CA GLY A 141 9.79 -4.98 13.51
C GLY A 141 10.25 -6.17 14.34
N VAL A 142 9.53 -7.29 14.25
CA VAL A 142 9.91 -8.56 14.92
C VAL A 142 11.25 -9.07 14.41
N LEU A 143 11.49 -9.05 13.10
CA LEU A 143 12.78 -9.43 12.51
C LEU A 143 13.93 -8.59 13.06
N ASN A 144 13.70 -7.28 13.22
CA ASN A 144 14.71 -6.38 13.75
C ASN A 144 15.03 -6.69 15.23
N VAL A 145 14.00 -6.79 16.06
CA VAL A 145 14.15 -6.94 17.51
C VAL A 145 14.60 -8.34 17.91
N ASP A 146 14.01 -9.39 17.35
CA ASP A 146 14.27 -10.78 17.79
C ASP A 146 15.45 -11.44 17.06
N TYR A 147 15.74 -11.01 15.83
CA TYR A 147 16.77 -11.62 14.97
C TYR A 147 17.94 -10.67 14.68
N GLY A 148 18.07 -9.58 15.44
CA GLY A 148 19.19 -8.66 15.37
C GLY A 148 19.29 -7.85 14.07
N GLY A 149 18.18 -7.73 13.33
CA GLY A 149 18.12 -6.95 12.09
C GLY A 149 18.91 -7.53 10.92
N GLU A 150 19.47 -8.74 11.04
CA GLU A 150 20.21 -9.38 9.96
C GLU A 150 19.28 -9.59 8.75
N GLY A 151 19.62 -8.94 7.64
CA GLY A 151 18.84 -9.02 6.42
C GLY A 151 17.62 -8.09 6.37
N PHE A 152 17.42 -7.18 7.33
CA PHE A 152 16.30 -6.22 7.30
C PHE A 152 16.12 -5.57 5.93
N HIS A 153 17.20 -5.04 5.34
CA HIS A 153 17.14 -4.44 4.00
C HIS A 153 16.71 -5.43 2.91
N PHE A 154 17.15 -6.69 2.98
CA PHE A 154 16.74 -7.72 2.03
C PHE A 154 15.25 -8.06 2.16
N PHE A 155 14.79 -8.30 3.39
CA PHE A 155 13.40 -8.62 3.67
C PHE A 155 12.47 -7.45 3.33
N HIS A 156 12.84 -6.23 3.72
CA HIS A 156 12.10 -5.01 3.43
C HIS A 156 11.97 -4.74 1.93
N LYS A 157 13.09 -4.77 1.20
CA LYS A 157 13.15 -4.33 -0.20
C LYS A 157 12.70 -5.41 -1.19
N TYR A 158 12.99 -6.68 -0.92
CA TYR A 158 12.72 -7.77 -1.85
C TYR A 158 11.56 -8.64 -1.39
N LEU A 159 11.68 -9.30 -0.24
CA LEU A 159 10.72 -10.35 0.13
C LEU A 159 9.33 -9.77 0.39
N PHE A 160 9.22 -8.78 1.27
CA PHE A 160 7.92 -8.23 1.64
C PHE A 160 7.30 -7.36 0.53
N THR A 161 8.14 -6.71 -0.29
CA THR A 161 7.67 -6.04 -1.51
C THR A 161 7.10 -7.05 -2.50
N ALA A 162 7.80 -8.16 -2.74
CA ALA A 162 7.33 -9.23 -3.61
C ALA A 162 6.06 -9.89 -3.07
N PHE A 163 5.95 -10.08 -1.75
CA PHE A 163 4.75 -10.58 -1.10
C PHE A 163 3.54 -9.67 -1.35
N LEU A 164 3.68 -8.37 -1.09
CA LEU A 164 2.58 -7.41 -1.26
C LEU A 164 2.16 -7.28 -2.74
N TYR A 165 3.13 -7.25 -3.67
CA TYR A 165 2.84 -7.23 -5.11
C TYR A 165 2.23 -8.55 -5.60
N GLY A 166 2.67 -9.69 -5.09
CA GLY A 166 2.06 -10.99 -5.38
C GLY A 166 0.61 -11.05 -4.90
N ALA A 167 0.33 -10.54 -3.70
CA ALA A 167 -1.02 -10.38 -3.16
C ALA A 167 -1.92 -9.54 -4.08
N ILE A 168 -1.45 -8.37 -4.53
CA ILE A 168 -2.19 -7.50 -5.46
C ILE A 168 -2.41 -8.18 -6.81
N PHE A 169 -1.39 -8.87 -7.32
CA PHE A 169 -1.50 -9.62 -8.57
C PHE A 169 -2.57 -10.72 -8.48
N ILE A 170 -2.64 -11.44 -7.35
CA ILE A 170 -3.70 -12.43 -7.11
C ILE A 170 -5.08 -11.77 -7.11
N LEU A 171 -5.24 -10.60 -6.48
CA LEU A 171 -6.49 -9.84 -6.54
C LEU A 171 -6.85 -9.44 -7.98
N TRP A 172 -5.86 -9.03 -8.79
CA TRP A 172 -6.09 -8.71 -10.20
C TRP A 172 -6.51 -9.93 -11.02
N VAL A 173 -5.81 -11.06 -10.88
CA VAL A 173 -6.17 -12.31 -11.56
C VAL A 173 -7.58 -12.73 -11.17
N TRP A 174 -7.92 -12.64 -9.89
CA TRP A 174 -9.26 -12.95 -9.41
C TRP A 174 -10.32 -12.01 -10.00
N TRP A 175 -10.04 -10.71 -10.06
CA TRP A 175 -10.93 -9.73 -10.70
C TRP A 175 -11.15 -10.07 -12.17
N VAL A 176 -10.06 -10.27 -12.94
CA VAL A 176 -10.13 -10.54 -14.38
C VAL A 176 -10.88 -11.84 -14.65
N ASN A 177 -10.61 -12.91 -13.90
CA ASN A 177 -11.26 -14.21 -14.13
C ASN A 177 -12.75 -14.20 -13.80
N LYS A 178 -13.18 -13.43 -12.80
CA LYS A 178 -14.57 -13.45 -12.31
C LYS A 178 -15.44 -12.34 -12.91
N TYR A 179 -14.84 -11.19 -13.20
CA TYR A 179 -15.54 -9.96 -13.61
C TYR A 179 -15.04 -9.39 -14.92
N GLY A 180 -13.99 -10.00 -15.51
CA GLY A 180 -13.51 -9.57 -16.80
C GLY A 180 -14.61 -9.73 -17.83
N GLY A 181 -14.92 -8.61 -18.51
CA GLY A 181 -15.92 -8.60 -19.56
C GLY A 181 -15.57 -9.66 -20.60
N THR A 182 -16.48 -10.60 -20.84
CA THR A 182 -16.43 -11.47 -22.01
C THR A 182 -16.20 -10.57 -23.21
N VAL A 183 -15.02 -10.64 -23.82
CA VAL A 183 -14.85 -10.18 -25.20
C VAL A 183 -15.84 -11.05 -25.97
N LYS A 184 -16.96 -10.47 -26.42
CA LYS A 184 -17.79 -11.14 -27.43
C LYS A 184 -16.87 -11.32 -28.64
N THR A 185 -16.40 -12.53 -28.86
CA THR A 185 -15.78 -12.92 -30.12
C THR A 185 -16.84 -12.76 -31.20
N GLU A 186 -16.47 -12.14 -32.32
CA GLU A 186 -17.35 -11.88 -33.49
C GLU A 186 -17.92 -13.17 -34.14
N GLU A 187 -17.65 -14.35 -33.59
CA GLU A 187 -18.15 -15.64 -34.09
C GLU A 187 -19.65 -15.86 -33.85
N ASP A 188 -20.32 -15.05 -33.02
CA ASP A 188 -21.75 -15.20 -32.70
C ASP A 188 -22.70 -14.41 -33.64
N GLU A 189 -22.17 -13.62 -34.58
CA GLU A 189 -22.97 -12.83 -35.55
C GLU A 189 -23.17 -13.51 -36.91
N THR A 190 -22.52 -14.64 -37.18
CA THR A 190 -22.62 -15.35 -38.48
C THR A 190 -23.62 -16.51 -38.52
N THR A 191 -24.39 -16.73 -37.44
CA THR A 191 -25.37 -17.83 -37.35
C THR A 191 -26.80 -17.39 -37.00
N ALA A 192 -27.19 -16.14 -37.28
CA ALA A 192 -28.57 -15.65 -37.14
C ALA A 192 -29.20 -15.27 -38.49
#